data_AF-A0A1X0A8F7-F1
#
_entry.id   AF-A0A1X0A8F7-F1
#
_cell.length_a   1.000
_cell.length_b   1.000
_cell.length_c   1.000
_cell.angle_alpha   90.00
_cell.angle_beta   90.00
_cell.angle_gamma   90.00
#
_symmetry.space_group_name_H-M   'P 1'
#
loop_
_entity.id
_entity.type
_entity.pdbx_description
1 polymer ?
#
loop_
_entity_poly.entity_id
_entity_poly.type
_entity_poly.pdbx_seq_one_letter_code
_entity_poly.pdbx_strand_id
1 'polypeptide(L)'
;MTFNFSAHVETTLGPLLAELGFTLDEVDDNPDEGGIERHIIYYRSADCKIQIFDFPREGEVNCMIAPLDASNEFGLTSKQWHCISKFPKRPNVTPQERLRIAIAEANAYEDPLQWVKDRVVKHYETARAGILEMYGN
;
A
#
# COMPACT_ATOMS: atom_id res chain seq x y z
N MET A 1 4.28 5.50 -22.99
CA MET A 1 3.72 6.65 -22.26
C MET A 1 3.74 6.25 -20.80
N THR A 2 4.79 6.60 -20.08
CA THR A 2 4.83 6.53 -18.62
C THR A 2 3.80 7.53 -18.12
N PHE A 3 2.57 7.06 -17.90
CA PHE A 3 1.64 7.77 -17.03
C PHE A 3 2.41 7.96 -15.73
N ASN A 4 2.69 9.20 -15.34
CA ASN A 4 3.58 9.48 -14.22
C ASN A 4 2.89 8.99 -12.94
N PHE A 5 3.15 7.74 -12.55
CA PHE A 5 2.44 7.03 -11.49
C PHE A 5 2.48 7.84 -10.19
N SER A 6 3.62 8.45 -9.89
CA SER A 6 3.78 9.37 -8.77
C SER A 6 2.83 10.56 -8.81
N ALA A 7 2.68 11.21 -9.97
CA ALA A 7 1.73 12.32 -10.12
C ALA A 7 0.27 11.86 -9.96
N HIS A 8 -0.05 10.65 -10.44
CA HIS A 8 -1.40 10.10 -10.30
C HIS A 8 -1.71 9.74 -8.83
N VAL A 9 -0.76 9.11 -8.13
CA VAL A 9 -0.87 8.83 -6.70
C VAL A 9 -1.00 10.11 -5.89
N GLU A 10 -0.19 11.13 -6.19
CA GLU A 10 -0.26 12.42 -5.49
C GLU A 10 -1.62 13.09 -5.68
N THR A 11 -2.18 13.03 -6.89
CA THR A 11 -3.50 13.62 -7.17
C THR A 11 -4.64 12.84 -6.48
N THR A 12 -4.55 11.51 -6.44
CA THR A 12 -5.64 10.64 -5.94
C THR A 12 -5.59 10.41 -4.43
N LEU A 13 -4.41 10.12 -3.89
CA LEU A 13 -4.17 9.78 -2.49
C LEU A 13 -3.48 10.88 -1.69
N GLY A 14 -2.73 11.78 -2.33
CA GLY A 14 -1.96 12.84 -1.64
C GLY A 14 -2.77 13.63 -0.60
N PRO A 15 -3.97 14.16 -0.93
CA PRO A 15 -4.79 14.86 0.05
C PRO A 15 -5.19 14.01 1.26
N LEU A 16 -5.58 12.75 1.03
CA LEU A 16 -5.93 11.81 2.11
C LEU A 16 -4.72 11.52 3.01
N LEU A 17 -3.56 11.25 2.40
CA LEU A 17 -2.34 10.96 3.14
C LEU A 17 -1.89 12.17 3.97
N ALA A 18 -1.98 13.38 3.41
CA ALA A 18 -1.69 14.61 4.14
C ALA A 18 -2.63 14.82 5.34
N GLU A 19 -3.93 14.56 5.18
CA GLU A 19 -4.91 14.60 6.29
C GLU A 19 -4.57 13.59 7.41
N LEU A 20 -4.05 12.41 7.03
CA LEU A 20 -3.57 11.39 7.96
C LEU A 20 -2.16 11.70 8.53
N GLY A 21 -1.58 12.85 8.20
CA GLY A 21 -0.28 13.30 8.72
C GLY A 21 0.93 12.64 8.05
N PHE A 22 0.75 12.06 6.85
CA PHE A 22 1.85 11.56 6.04
C PHE A 22 2.45 12.65 5.17
N THR A 23 3.76 12.54 4.94
CA THR A 23 4.51 13.29 3.94
C THR A 23 5.26 12.34 3.02
N LEU A 24 5.52 12.76 1.79
CA LEU A 24 6.37 12.02 0.86
C LEU A 24 7.75 11.79 1.49
N ASP A 25 8.21 10.54 1.48
CA ASP A 25 9.51 10.12 2.00
C ASP A 25 10.49 9.82 0.86
N GLU A 26 10.05 9.02 -0.13
CA GLU A 26 10.90 8.56 -1.24
C GLU A 26 10.06 8.09 -2.42
N VAL A 27 10.64 8.15 -3.63
CA VAL A 27 10.09 7.53 -4.85
C VAL A 27 11.17 6.60 -5.42
N ASP A 28 10.85 5.31 -5.56
CA ASP A 28 11.68 4.31 -6.24
C ASP A 28 11.02 3.93 -7.57
N ASP A 29 11.57 4.46 -8.66
CA ASP A 29 11.21 4.13 -10.04
C ASP A 29 12.26 3.22 -10.70
N ASN A 30 13.17 2.62 -9.92
CA ASN A 30 14.18 1.73 -10.48
C ASN A 30 13.56 0.36 -10.78
N PRO A 31 13.86 -0.24 -11.94
CA PRO A 31 13.42 -1.59 -12.25
C PRO A 31 14.00 -2.61 -11.26
N ASP A 32 13.32 -3.74 -11.10
CA ASP A 32 13.83 -4.84 -10.29
C ASP A 32 15.08 -5.51 -10.92
N GLU A 33 15.71 -6.45 -10.22
CA GLU A 33 16.87 -7.20 -10.73
C GLU A 33 16.59 -7.95 -12.05
N GLY A 34 15.33 -8.20 -12.36
CA GLY A 34 14.86 -8.82 -13.61
C GLY A 34 14.58 -7.82 -14.73
N GLY A 35 14.78 -6.52 -14.51
CA GLY A 35 14.51 -5.45 -15.47
C GLY A 35 13.03 -5.06 -15.58
N ILE A 36 12.19 -5.47 -14.63
CA ILE A 36 10.77 -5.16 -14.63
C ILE A 36 10.56 -3.78 -14.02
N GLU A 37 9.89 -2.91 -14.78
CA GLU A 37 9.48 -1.59 -14.30
C GLU A 37 8.59 -1.74 -13.07
N ARG A 38 8.93 -1.01 -12.03
CA ARG A 38 8.17 -0.89 -10.79
C ARG A 38 8.18 0.57 -10.39
N HIS A 39 7.08 1.00 -9.81
CA HIS A 39 6.94 2.34 -9.29
C HIS A 39 6.49 2.23 -7.85
N ILE A 40 7.31 2.68 -6.91
CA ILE A 40 7.02 2.59 -5.48
C ILE A 40 7.17 3.97 -4.88
N ILE A 41 6.19 4.39 -4.11
CA ILE A 41 6.17 5.69 -3.44
C ILE A 41 6.02 5.43 -1.96
N TYR A 42 6.96 5.96 -1.20
CA TYR A 42 7.02 5.84 0.25
C TYR A 42 6.53 7.13 0.88
N TYR A 43 5.64 6.99 1.85
CA TYR A 43 5.12 8.04 2.70
C TYR A 43 5.44 7.74 4.15
N ARG A 44 5.74 8.78 4.93
CA ARG A 44 6.09 8.67 6.35
C ARG A 44 5.20 9.57 7.19
N SER A 45 4.69 9.05 8.31
CA SER A 45 4.00 9.83 9.34
C SER A 45 4.86 9.93 10.61
N ALA A 46 4.28 10.41 11.71
CA ALA A 46 4.95 10.47 13.01
C ALA A 46 5.25 9.09 13.62
N ASP A 47 4.60 8.02 13.17
CA ASP A 47 4.63 6.72 13.86
C ASP A 47 4.58 5.48 12.95
N CYS A 48 4.37 5.65 11.65
CA CYS A 48 4.40 4.56 10.69
C CYS A 48 4.78 5.06 9.28
N LYS A 49 4.95 4.11 8.36
CA LYS A 49 5.16 4.36 6.94
C LYS A 49 4.09 3.65 6.11
N ILE A 50 3.76 4.23 4.96
CA ILE A 50 2.93 3.62 3.92
C ILE A 50 3.73 3.59 2.63
N GLN A 51 3.62 2.50 1.88
CA GLN A 51 4.06 2.47 0.49
C GLN A 51 2.88 2.21 -0.42
N ILE A 52 2.89 2.86 -1.58
CA ILE A 52 1.96 2.65 -2.70
C ILE A 52 2.81 2.23 -3.88
N PHE A 53 2.44 1.14 -4.54
CA PHE A 53 3.23 0.62 -5.65
C PHE A 53 2.38 0.10 -6.79
N ASP A 54 2.95 0.14 -7.98
CA ASP A 54 2.52 -0.60 -9.17
C ASP A 54 3.54 -1.68 -9.48
N PHE A 55 3.12 -2.95 -9.49
CA PHE A 55 4.01 -4.08 -9.78
C PHE A 55 3.37 -5.10 -10.73
N PRO A 56 3.84 -5.18 -11.99
CA PRO A 56 3.22 -6.00 -13.03
C PRO A 56 3.15 -7.51 -12.74
N ARG A 57 4.10 -8.06 -11.97
CA ARG A 57 4.15 -9.50 -11.65
C ARG A 57 3.10 -9.96 -10.65
N GLU A 58 2.74 -9.10 -9.71
CA GLU A 58 1.60 -9.35 -8.82
C GLU A 58 0.30 -8.76 -9.38
N GLY A 59 0.41 -8.01 -10.49
CA GLY A 59 -0.70 -7.66 -11.36
C GLY A 59 -1.54 -6.47 -10.90
N GLU A 60 -1.20 -5.82 -9.78
CA GLU A 60 -2.06 -4.78 -9.21
C GLU A 60 -1.30 -3.67 -8.51
N VAL A 61 -1.85 -2.47 -8.67
CA VAL A 61 -1.54 -1.30 -7.84
C VAL A 61 -2.05 -1.56 -6.43
N ASN A 62 -1.19 -1.43 -5.41
CA ASN A 62 -1.53 -1.78 -4.04
C ASN A 62 -0.82 -0.90 -3.00
N CYS A 63 -1.15 -1.10 -1.71
CA CYS A 63 -0.48 -0.42 -0.61
C CYS A 63 -0.15 -1.35 0.57
N MET A 64 0.93 -0.99 1.27
CA MET A 64 1.40 -1.67 2.48
C MET A 64 1.78 -0.66 3.55
N ILE A 65 1.75 -1.09 4.81
CA ILE A 65 2.09 -0.30 6.00
C ILE A 65 3.25 -0.95 6.75
N ALA A 66 4.11 -0.14 7.35
CA ALA A 66 5.28 -0.58 8.11
C ALA A 66 5.51 0.31 9.34
N PRO A 67 6.29 -0.18 10.33
CA PRO A 67 6.75 0.67 11.43
C PRO A 67 7.67 1.80 10.93
N LEU A 68 7.80 2.86 11.74
CA LEU A 68 8.54 4.07 11.37
C LEU A 68 10.02 3.81 11.02
N ASP A 69 10.64 2.83 11.69
CA ASP A 69 12.05 2.46 11.54
C ASP A 69 12.30 1.50 10.36
N ALA A 70 11.24 1.03 9.68
CA ALA A 70 11.40 0.17 8.51
C ALA A 70 12.16 0.87 7.38
N SER A 71 13.01 0.10 6.71
CA SER A 71 13.74 0.57 5.53
C SER A 71 12.77 0.74 4.34
N ASN A 72 13.09 1.69 3.45
CA ASN A 72 12.37 1.88 2.19
C ASN A 72 12.80 0.80 1.19
N GLU A 73 12.33 -0.41 1.43
CA GLU A 73 12.50 -1.56 0.55
C GLU A 73 11.14 -2.01 0.01
N PHE A 74 11.14 -2.81 -1.05
CA PHE A 74 9.89 -3.26 -1.64
C PHE A 74 9.17 -4.21 -0.67
N GLY A 75 7.92 -3.89 -0.34
CA GLY A 75 7.24 -4.52 0.79
C GLY A 75 6.95 -6.00 0.60
N LEU A 76 6.75 -6.46 -0.64
CA LEU A 76 6.56 -7.87 -0.96
C LEU A 76 7.78 -8.74 -0.62
N THR A 77 8.97 -8.14 -0.57
CA THR A 77 10.21 -8.83 -0.20
C THR A 77 10.62 -8.59 1.25
N SER A 78 9.92 -7.71 1.96
CA SER A 78 10.27 -7.31 3.33
C SER A 78 9.50 -8.10 4.38
N LYS A 79 10.09 -8.16 5.59
CA LYS A 79 9.45 -8.70 6.79
C LYS A 79 8.72 -7.64 7.62
N GLN A 80 9.00 -6.36 7.38
CA GLN A 80 8.46 -5.24 8.16
C GLN A 80 7.26 -4.57 7.49
N TRP A 81 7.13 -4.73 6.18
CA TRP A 81 5.99 -4.25 5.42
C TRP A 81 4.85 -5.26 5.44
N HIS A 82 3.64 -4.78 5.71
CA HIS A 82 2.44 -5.60 5.82
C HIS A 82 1.32 -5.04 4.95
N CYS A 83 0.55 -5.90 4.29
CA CYS A 83 -0.65 -5.45 3.59
C CYS A 83 -1.57 -4.68 4.55
N ILE A 84 -2.12 -3.55 4.12
CA ILE A 84 -2.95 -2.69 4.99
C ILE A 84 -4.17 -3.45 5.56
N SER A 85 -4.65 -4.47 4.85
CA SER A 85 -5.75 -5.35 5.26
C SER A 85 -5.33 -6.53 6.14
N LYS A 86 -4.10 -6.57 6.66
CA LYS A 86 -3.60 -7.70 7.49
C LYS A 86 -4.28 -7.81 8.85
N PHE A 87 -4.51 -6.67 9.50
CA PHE A 87 -4.91 -6.55 10.90
C PHE A 87 -6.43 -6.63 11.19
N PRO A 88 -7.32 -6.19 10.28
CA PRO A 88 -8.76 -6.42 10.44
C PRO A 88 -9.10 -7.91 10.64
N LYS A 89 -10.14 -8.20 11.44
CA LYS A 89 -10.68 -9.56 11.57
C LYS A 89 -11.01 -10.10 10.19
N ARG A 90 -10.34 -11.19 9.82
CA ARG A 90 -10.56 -11.84 8.53
C ARG A 90 -11.99 -12.38 8.49
N PRO A 91 -12.74 -12.13 7.40
CA PRO A 91 -14.04 -12.76 7.23
C PRO A 91 -13.88 -14.28 7.29
N ASN A 92 -14.86 -14.96 7.90
CA ASN A 92 -14.87 -16.41 8.08
C ASN A 92 -15.21 -17.15 6.76
N VAL A 93 -14.44 -16.85 5.73
CA VAL A 93 -14.51 -17.43 4.38
C VAL A 93 -13.16 -18.05 4.04
N THR A 94 -13.11 -18.97 3.09
CA THR A 94 -11.87 -19.65 2.70
C THR A 94 -10.88 -18.68 2.04
N PRO A 95 -9.56 -18.97 2.03
CA PRO A 95 -8.58 -18.15 1.32
C PRO A 95 -8.92 -17.92 -0.16
N GLN A 96 -9.47 -18.94 -0.84
CA GLN A 96 -9.88 -18.82 -2.24
C GLN A 96 -11.06 -17.87 -2.43
N GLU A 97 -12.06 -17.91 -1.55
CA GLU A 97 -13.19 -16.98 -1.60
C GLU A 97 -12.77 -15.55 -1.30
N ARG A 98 -11.80 -15.35 -0.39
CA ARG A 98 -11.22 -14.01 -0.12
C ARG A 98 -10.54 -13.45 -1.35
N LEU A 99 -9.74 -14.27 -2.04
CA LEU A 99 -9.07 -13.84 -3.27
C LEU A 99 -10.10 -13.46 -4.34
N ARG A 100 -11.17 -14.25 -4.50
CA ARG A 100 -12.25 -13.91 -5.44
C ARG A 100 -12.95 -12.60 -5.10
N ILE A 101 -13.25 -12.35 -3.83
CA ILE A 101 -13.88 -11.10 -3.39
C ILE A 101 -12.94 -9.93 -3.65
N ALA A 102 -11.65 -10.05 -3.30
CA ALA A 102 -10.68 -8.99 -3.52
C ALA A 102 -10.50 -8.66 -5.02
N ILE A 103 -10.40 -9.68 -5.88
CA ILE A 103 -10.32 -9.50 -7.34
C ILE A 103 -11.61 -8.86 -7.87
N ALA A 104 -12.78 -9.28 -7.39
CA ALA A 104 -14.05 -8.70 -7.81
C ALA A 104 -14.21 -7.24 -7.36
N GLU A 105 -13.77 -6.91 -6.14
CA GLU A 105 -13.73 -5.54 -5.63
C GLU A 105 -12.76 -4.68 -6.44
N ALA A 106 -11.55 -5.16 -6.73
CA ALA A 106 -10.56 -4.43 -7.53
C ALA A 106 -11.06 -4.17 -8.96
N ASN A 107 -11.61 -5.20 -9.62
CA ASN A 107 -12.15 -5.09 -10.98
C ASN A 107 -13.41 -4.22 -11.09
N ALA A 108 -14.03 -3.84 -9.97
CA ALA A 108 -15.17 -2.93 -9.97
C ALA A 108 -14.75 -1.45 -10.15
N TYR A 109 -13.47 -1.13 -9.99
CA TYR A 109 -12.94 0.23 -10.16
C TYR A 109 -12.31 0.39 -11.54
N GLU A 110 -12.62 1.49 -12.22
CA GLU A 110 -11.94 1.88 -13.46
C GLU A 110 -10.50 2.36 -13.20
N ASP A 111 -10.26 2.94 -12.02
CA ASP A 111 -8.94 3.39 -11.57
C ASP A 111 -8.51 2.60 -10.32
N PRO A 112 -7.47 1.76 -10.41
CA PRO A 112 -6.92 1.01 -9.28
C PRO A 112 -6.51 1.90 -8.09
N LEU A 113 -6.13 3.17 -8.32
CA LEU A 113 -5.77 4.07 -7.23
C LEU A 113 -6.97 4.53 -6.40
N GLN A 114 -8.17 4.60 -6.97
CA GLN A 114 -9.40 4.83 -6.20
C GLN A 114 -9.68 3.64 -5.27
N TRP A 115 -9.47 2.42 -5.76
CA TRP A 115 -9.58 1.22 -4.92
C TRP A 115 -8.56 1.23 -3.78
N VAL A 116 -7.29 1.59 -4.06
CA VAL A 116 -6.27 1.74 -3.02
C VAL A 116 -6.66 2.81 -2.00
N LYS A 117 -7.17 3.96 -2.45
CA LYS A 117 -7.66 5.04 -1.58
C LYS A 117 -8.74 4.55 -0.62
N ASP A 118 -9.75 3.85 -1.12
CA ASP A 118 -10.82 3.30 -0.29
C ASP A 118 -10.30 2.26 0.71
N ARG A 119 -9.30 1.46 0.33
CA ARG A 119 -8.63 0.53 1.24
C ARG A 119 -7.85 1.25 2.34
N VAL A 120 -7.18 2.35 2.04
CA VAL A 120 -6.53 3.21 3.05
C VAL A 120 -7.58 3.73 4.02
N VAL A 121 -8.66 4.35 3.53
CA VAL A 121 -9.75 4.86 4.39
C VAL A 121 -10.32 3.75 5.28
N LYS A 122 -10.56 2.56 4.73
CA LYS A 122 -11.21 1.45 5.43
C LYS A 122 -10.33 0.78 6.48
N HIS A 123 -9.02 0.73 6.25
CA HIS A 123 -8.13 -0.15 7.02
C HIS A 123 -7.02 0.57 7.79
N TYR A 124 -6.73 1.83 7.48
CA TYR A 124 -5.57 2.55 8.04
C TYR A 124 -5.53 2.51 9.57
N GLU A 125 -6.60 2.91 10.26
CA GLU A 125 -6.62 2.97 11.73
C GLU A 125 -6.33 1.61 12.38
N THR A 126 -6.94 0.54 11.86
CA THR A 126 -6.72 -0.81 12.37
C THR A 126 -5.31 -1.32 12.05
N ALA A 127 -4.80 -0.97 10.87
CA ALA A 127 -3.47 -1.36 10.44
C ALA A 127 -2.38 -0.64 11.26
N ARG A 128 -2.54 0.67 11.46
CA ARG A 128 -1.68 1.50 12.31
C ARG A 128 -1.66 0.96 13.74
N ALA A 129 -2.83 0.70 14.35
CA ALA A 129 -2.91 0.13 15.69
C ALA A 129 -2.16 -1.21 15.78
N GLY A 130 -2.33 -2.09 14.79
CA GLY A 130 -1.64 -3.38 14.74
C GLY A 130 -0.13 -3.28 14.53
N ILE A 131 0.34 -2.29 13.76
CA ILE A 131 1.78 -1.99 13.62
C ILE A 131 2.37 -1.50 14.94
N LEU A 132 1.67 -0.58 15.62
CA LEU A 132 2.09 -0.06 16.92
C LEU A 132 2.07 -1.13 18.02
N GLU A 133 1.11 -2.06 17.99
CA GLU A 133 1.10 -3.20 18.91
C GLU A 133 2.24 -4.20 18.62
N MET A 134 2.57 -4.41 17.34
CA MET A 134 3.56 -5.39 16.92
C MET A 134 5.01 -4.89 17.04
N TYR A 135 5.23 -3.58 16.87
CA TYR A 135 6.57 -2.97 16.76
C TYR A 135 6.76 -1.74 17.66
N GLY A 136 5.71 -1.21 18.28
CA GLY A 136 5.81 -0.14 19.26
C GLY A 136 6.35 -0.71 20.58
N ASN A 137 7.46 -0.16 21.05
CA ASN A 137 7.96 -0.36 22.41
C ASN A 137 7.31 0.65 23.36
#